data_AF-A0A9E0XFD9-F1
#
_entry.id   AF-A0A9E0XFD9-F1
#
_cell.length_a   1.000
_cell.length_b   1.000
_cell.length_c   1.000
_cell.angle_alpha   90.00
_cell.angle_beta   90.00
_cell.angle_gamma   90.00
#
_symmetry.space_group_name_H-M   'P 1'
#
loop_
_entity.id
_entity.type
_entity.pdbx_description
1 polymer ?
#
loop_
_entity_poly.entity_id
_entity_poly.type
_entity_poly.pdbx_seq_one_letter_code
_entity_poly.pdbx_strand_id
1 'polypeptide(L)'
;MLNPWYSKNMKYFLAFLLLSTSFVLPKVNGAEDQQTYNVALYYSPRCPYSKKVLAYLQQHSLTIPLKNVLGDQEAKDELVKYGGYLIVPCLVVNGNAIYDAQNIIDWLSQNQQYLSK
;
A
#
# COMPACT_ATOMS: atom_id res chain seq x y z
N MET A 1 19.84 -3.76 -31.78
CA MET A 1 20.28 -5.15 -31.57
C MET A 1 21.66 -5.13 -30.92
N LEU A 2 21.74 -5.73 -29.72
CA LEU A 2 22.90 -6.23 -28.97
C LEU A 2 24.26 -5.54 -29.15
N ASN A 3 24.75 -4.91 -28.08
CA ASN A 3 26.13 -4.49 -27.94
C ASN A 3 26.63 -4.69 -26.49
N PRO A 4 27.94 -4.97 -26.32
CA PRO A 4 28.40 -6.17 -25.63
C PRO A 4 29.54 -5.87 -24.62
N TRP A 5 29.37 -6.19 -23.33
CA TRP A 5 30.52 -6.11 -22.43
C TRP A 5 30.35 -6.93 -21.14
N TYR A 6 30.26 -8.25 -21.30
CA TYR A 6 30.47 -9.22 -20.23
C TYR A 6 31.97 -9.56 -20.18
N SER A 7 32.76 -8.73 -19.48
CA SER A 7 34.16 -9.02 -19.14
C SER A 7 34.65 -8.05 -18.06
N LYS A 8 35.33 -8.59 -17.02
CA LYS A 8 35.80 -7.96 -15.75
C LYS A 8 34.68 -7.88 -14.70
N ASN A 9 34.48 -8.89 -13.85
CA ASN A 9 35.43 -9.34 -12.82
C ASN A 9 35.42 -10.86 -12.65
N MET A 10 36.24 -11.51 -13.46
CA MET A 10 36.66 -12.90 -13.37
C MET A 10 37.63 -13.08 -12.19
N LYS A 11 37.14 -13.00 -10.95
CA LYS A 11 37.93 -13.25 -9.73
C LYS A 11 37.29 -14.15 -8.68
N TYR A 12 36.06 -14.62 -8.88
CA TYR A 12 35.44 -15.61 -8.00
C TYR A 12 35.27 -16.94 -8.75
N PHE A 13 36.42 -17.36 -9.27
CA PHE A 13 36.77 -18.71 -9.65
C PHE A 13 36.58 -19.60 -8.42
N LEU A 14 35.64 -20.53 -8.48
CA LEU A 14 35.69 -21.84 -7.80
C LEU A 14 36.60 -21.90 -6.55
N ALA A 15 36.15 -21.28 -5.46
CA ALA A 15 36.63 -21.56 -4.11
C ALA A 15 35.50 -22.28 -3.37
N PHE A 16 35.43 -23.60 -3.55
CA PHE A 16 35.96 -24.58 -2.59
C PHE A 16 34.95 -24.86 -1.47
N LEU A 17 34.12 -25.88 -1.72
CA LEU A 17 33.50 -26.74 -0.72
C LEU A 17 34.47 -26.94 0.46
N LEU A 18 33.99 -26.82 1.70
CA LEU A 18 34.71 -26.96 2.98
C LEU A 18 35.27 -25.68 3.59
N LEU A 19 34.39 -24.78 4.00
CA LEU A 19 34.40 -24.25 5.38
C LEU A 19 33.04 -23.60 5.61
N SER A 20 32.19 -24.22 6.44
CA SER A 20 30.95 -23.63 6.94
C SER A 20 31.27 -22.52 7.96
N THR A 21 32.12 -21.57 7.57
CA THR A 21 32.26 -20.29 8.23
C THR A 21 30.96 -19.57 7.98
N SER A 22 30.15 -19.47 9.03
CA SER A 22 28.99 -18.59 9.15
C SER A 22 29.17 -17.38 8.26
N PHE A 23 28.47 -17.38 7.12
CA PHE A 23 28.16 -16.15 6.43
C PHE A 23 27.23 -15.41 7.38
N VAL A 24 27.84 -14.66 8.31
CA VAL A 24 27.15 -13.76 9.21
C VAL A 24 26.47 -12.77 8.28
N LEU A 25 25.17 -12.96 8.09
CA LEU A 25 24.33 -11.97 7.46
C LEU A 25 24.61 -10.64 8.18
N PRO A 26 24.83 -9.54 7.45
CA PRO A 26 24.85 -8.24 8.09
C PRO A 26 23.53 -8.11 8.84
N LYS A 27 23.62 -8.12 10.17
CA LYS A 27 22.50 -7.85 11.05
C LYS A 27 22.10 -6.43 10.71
N VAL A 28 21.09 -6.28 9.86
CA VAL A 28 20.33 -5.04 9.78
C VAL A 28 19.90 -4.79 11.21
N ASN A 29 20.49 -3.77 11.82
CA ASN A 29 20.00 -3.25 13.08
C ASN A 29 18.62 -2.72 12.75
N GLY A 30 17.62 -3.59 12.88
CA GLY A 30 16.24 -3.38 12.46
C GLY A 30 15.61 -2.27 13.28
N ALA A 31 15.90 -1.04 12.89
CA ALA A 31 14.85 -0.06 12.69
C ALA A 31 14.24 -0.37 11.31
N GLU A 32 13.49 -1.48 11.22
CA GLU A 32 12.39 -1.51 10.27
C GLU A 32 11.40 -0.51 10.83
N ASP A 33 11.41 0.69 10.28
CA ASP A 33 10.39 1.69 10.54
C ASP A 33 9.08 1.02 10.18
N GLN A 34 8.29 0.64 11.18
CA GLN A 34 6.95 0.12 10.98
C GLN A 34 6.13 1.29 10.43
N GLN A 35 6.19 1.48 9.11
CA GLN A 35 5.53 2.59 8.45
C GLN A 35 4.04 2.26 8.39
N THR A 36 3.36 2.49 9.51
CA THR A 36 1.91 2.37 9.63
C THR A 36 1.29 3.55 8.93
N TYR A 37 0.74 3.33 7.74
CA TYR A 37 0.02 4.38 7.02
C TYR A 37 -1.31 4.64 7.73
N ASN A 38 -1.62 5.91 7.99
CA ASN A 38 -2.96 6.29 8.44
C ASN A 38 -3.87 6.29 7.20
N VAL A 39 -4.61 5.20 7.02
CA VAL A 39 -5.50 4.98 5.88
C VAL A 39 -6.94 4.90 6.37
N ALA A 40 -7.84 5.64 5.72
CA ALA A 40 -9.28 5.53 5.95
C ALA A 40 -10.05 5.69 4.64
N LEU A 41 -11.00 4.79 4.40
CA LEU A 41 -11.89 4.88 3.24
C LEU A 41 -13.24 5.47 3.65
N TYR A 42 -13.56 6.62 3.07
CA TYR A 42 -14.87 7.25 3.17
C TYR A 42 -15.74 6.74 2.04
N TYR A 43 -16.90 6.18 2.40
CA TYR A 43 -17.78 5.51 1.46
C TYR A 43 -19.25 5.81 1.76
N SER A 44 -20.10 5.55 0.76
CA SER A 44 -21.55 5.53 0.94
C SER A 44 -22.12 4.21 0.43
N PRO A 45 -22.99 3.53 1.20
CA PRO A 45 -23.58 2.24 0.78
C PRO A 45 -24.49 2.37 -0.45
N ARG A 46 -24.93 3.58 -0.80
CA ARG A 46 -25.76 3.83 -1.99
C ARG A 46 -24.93 4.05 -3.27
N CYS A 47 -23.62 4.30 -3.16
CA CYS A 47 -22.78 4.63 -4.30
C CYS A 47 -22.21 3.36 -4.97
N PRO A 48 -22.43 3.14 -6.29
CA PRO A 48 -21.91 1.96 -6.99
C PRO A 48 -20.38 1.94 -7.03
N TYR A 49 -19.73 3.09 -7.14
CA TYR A 49 -18.27 3.20 -7.15
C TYR A 49 -17.65 2.84 -5.80
N SER A 50 -18.29 3.25 -4.69
CA SER A 50 -17.90 2.80 -3.35
C SER A 50 -18.01 1.29 -3.19
N LYS A 51 -19.09 0.68 -3.71
CA LYS A 51 -19.24 -0.78 -3.69
C LYS A 51 -18.13 -1.50 -4.46
N LYS A 52 -17.65 -0.94 -5.59
CA LYS A 52 -16.52 -1.50 -6.34
C LYS A 52 -15.26 -1.59 -5.48
N VAL A 53 -14.92 -0.52 -4.74
CA VAL A 53 -13.75 -0.49 -3.84
C VAL A 53 -13.94 -1.46 -2.66
N LEU A 54 -15.13 -1.48 -2.05
CA LEU A 54 -15.42 -2.42 -0.95
C LEU A 54 -15.31 -3.89 -1.39
N ALA A 55 -15.82 -4.22 -2.59
CA ALA A 55 -15.68 -5.56 -3.14
C ALA A 55 -14.21 -5.94 -3.37
N TYR A 56 -13.37 -4.99 -3.81
CA TYR A 56 -11.94 -5.20 -3.93
C TYR A 56 -11.28 -5.49 -2.57
N LEU A 57 -11.60 -4.71 -1.53
CA LEU A 57 -11.09 -4.95 -0.17
C LEU A 57 -11.48 -6.34 0.33
N GLN A 58 -12.75 -6.74 0.14
CA GLN A 58 -13.23 -8.07 0.54
C GLN A 58 -12.54 -9.20 -0.25
N GLN A 59 -12.42 -9.07 -1.57
CA GLN A 59 -11.77 -10.06 -2.43
C GLN A 59 -10.31 -10.30 -2.04
N HIS A 60 -9.61 -9.23 -1.63
CA HIS A 60 -8.21 -9.29 -1.24
C HIS A 60 -7.99 -9.45 0.27
N SER A 61 -9.07 -9.63 1.05
CA SER A 61 -9.01 -9.76 2.52
C SER A 61 -8.22 -8.61 3.18
N LEU A 62 -8.42 -7.38 2.68
CA LEU A 62 -7.77 -6.18 3.18
C LEU A 62 -8.68 -5.51 4.22
N THR A 63 -8.13 -5.25 5.41
CA THR A 63 -8.86 -4.60 6.49
C THR A 63 -8.37 -3.16 6.65
N ILE A 64 -9.21 -2.20 6.27
CA ILE A 64 -8.93 -0.77 6.49
C ILE A 64 -10.10 -0.12 7.23
N PRO A 65 -9.85 0.97 7.99
CA PRO A 65 -10.91 1.78 8.57
C PRO A 65 -11.90 2.27 7.51
N LEU A 66 -13.18 1.98 7.70
CA LEU A 66 -14.27 2.38 6.83
C LEU A 66 -15.14 3.41 7.53
N LYS A 67 -15.37 4.57 6.90
CA LYS A 67 -16.25 5.63 7.41
C LYS A 67 -17.42 5.83 6.47
N ASN A 68 -18.63 5.58 6.96
CA ASN A 68 -19.85 5.76 6.18
C ASN A 68 -20.33 7.21 6.29
N VAL A 69 -20.27 7.97 5.19
CA VAL A 69 -20.72 9.37 5.16
C VAL A 69 -22.25 9.52 5.12
N LEU A 70 -22.98 8.41 4.98
CA LEU A 70 -24.44 8.42 4.92
C LEU A 70 -25.03 8.39 6.35
N GLY A 71 -25.41 9.56 6.84
CA GLY A 71 -26.04 9.73 8.16
C GLY A 71 -25.08 10.13 9.27
N ASP A 72 -23.78 10.18 8.96
CA ASP A 72 -22.74 10.65 9.87
C ASP A 72 -22.26 12.04 9.40
N GLN A 73 -22.50 13.07 10.22
CA GLN A 73 -22.08 14.42 9.91
C GLN A 73 -20.58 14.63 10.21
N GLU A 74 -20.03 13.95 11.21
CA GLU A 74 -18.62 14.04 11.57
C GLU A 74 -17.75 13.46 10.46
N ALA A 75 -18.13 12.30 9.90
CA ALA A 75 -17.43 11.70 8.78
C ALA A 75 -17.44 12.59 7.52
N LYS A 76 -18.51 13.37 7.30
CA LYS A 76 -18.58 14.34 6.20
C LYS A 76 -17.65 15.52 6.44
N ASP A 77 -17.66 16.06 7.64
CA ASP A 77 -16.85 17.23 8.00
C ASP A 77 -15.36 16.87 7.96
N GLU A 78 -14.97 15.69 8.43
CA GLU A 78 -13.63 15.15 8.26
C GLU A 78 -13.25 14.96 6.79
N LEU A 79 -14.14 14.39 5.98
CA LEU A 79 -13.89 14.21 4.55
C LEU A 79 -13.65 15.55 3.84
N VAL A 80 -14.45 16.57 4.14
CA VAL A 80 -14.25 17.92 3.60
C VAL A 80 -12.94 18.53 4.11
N LYS A 81 -12.57 18.29 5.37
CA LYS A 81 -11.30 18.76 5.94
C LYS A 81 -10.08 18.15 5.24
N TYR A 82 -10.10 16.85 4.95
CA TYR A 82 -8.97 16.15 4.33
C TYR A 82 -8.95 16.29 2.80
N GLY A 83 -10.12 16.23 2.17
CA GLY A 83 -10.25 16.16 0.72
C GLY A 83 -10.73 17.45 0.03
N GLY A 84 -11.24 18.42 0.78
CA GLY A 84 -11.83 19.65 0.26
C GLY A 84 -13.26 19.49 -0.30
N TYR A 85 -13.67 18.26 -0.63
CA TYR A 85 -14.96 17.97 -1.26
C TYR A 85 -15.67 16.78 -0.62
N LEU A 86 -17.00 16.85 -0.56
CA LEU A 86 -17.85 15.76 -0.08
C LEU A 86 -18.17 14.79 -1.24
N ILE A 87 -17.13 14.14 -1.75
CA ILE A 87 -17.22 13.18 -2.88
C ILE A 87 -16.78 11.80 -2.40
N VAL A 88 -17.53 10.77 -2.77
CA VAL A 88 -17.21 9.36 -2.46
C VAL A 88 -17.20 8.51 -3.74
N PRO A 89 -16.36 7.46 -3.83
CA PRO A 89 -15.39 7.01 -2.82
C PRO A 89 -14.19 7.96 -2.67
N CYS A 90 -13.69 8.08 -1.45
CA CYS A 90 -12.48 8.84 -1.15
C CYS A 90 -11.61 8.06 -0.17
N LEU A 91 -10.38 7.78 -0.54
CA LEU A 91 -9.38 7.16 0.33
C LEU A 91 -8.46 8.26 0.85
N VAL A 92 -8.41 8.42 2.18
CA VAL A 92 -7.45 9.34 2.81
C VAL A 92 -6.24 8.53 3.25
N VAL A 93 -5.06 8.91 2.76
CA VAL A 93 -3.77 8.30 3.07
C VAL A 93 -2.86 9.38 3.64
N ASN A 94 -2.53 9.30 4.92
CA ASN A 94 -1.68 10.28 5.62
C ASN A 94 -2.14 11.73 5.39
N GLY A 95 -3.46 11.94 5.40
CA GLY A 95 -4.07 13.26 5.18
C GLY A 95 -4.25 13.68 3.72
N ASN A 96 -3.76 12.89 2.74
CA ASN A 96 -3.99 13.14 1.33
C ASN A 96 -5.21 12.37 0.82
N ALA A 97 -6.15 13.06 0.17
CA ALA A 97 -7.33 12.45 -0.41
C ALA A 97 -7.06 11.93 -1.84
N ILE A 98 -7.35 10.65 -2.06
CA ILE A 98 -7.38 10.00 -3.37
C ILE A 98 -8.83 9.77 -3.75
N TYR A 99 -9.19 10.29 -4.91
CA TYR A 99 -10.52 10.13 -5.51
C TYR A 99 -10.47 9.17 -6.68
N ASP A 100 -11.66 8.87 -7.19
CA ASP A 100 -11.92 7.89 -8.24
C ASP A 100 -11.67 6.44 -7.80
N ALA A 101 -12.63 5.58 -8.11
CA ALA A 101 -12.59 4.19 -7.67
C ALA A 101 -11.41 3.42 -8.28
N GLN A 102 -11.00 3.74 -9.51
CA GLN A 102 -9.91 3.04 -10.16
C GLN A 102 -8.56 3.42 -9.52
N ASN A 103 -8.29 4.72 -9.35
CA ASN A 103 -7.08 5.19 -8.68
C ASN A 103 -6.95 4.64 -7.25
N ILE A 104 -8.06 4.57 -6.51
CA ILE A 104 -8.09 3.98 -5.17
C ILE A 104 -7.69 2.50 -5.22
N ILE A 105 -8.25 1.72 -6.16
CA ILE A 105 -7.90 0.30 -6.34
C ILE A 105 -6.43 0.16 -6.72
N ASP A 106 -5.93 0.98 -7.65
CA ASP A 106 -4.55 0.94 -8.09
C ASP A 106 -3.60 1.23 -6.92
N TRP A 107 -3.91 2.23 -6.09
CA TRP A 107 -3.16 2.52 -4.88
C TRP A 107 -3.20 1.36 -3.88
N LEU A 108 -4.39 0.80 -3.60
CA LEU A 108 -4.55 -0.35 -2.69
C LEU A 108 -3.73 -1.55 -3.18
N SER A 109 -3.71 -1.80 -4.49
CA SER A 109 -2.97 -2.93 -5.10
C SER A 109 -1.46 -2.81 -4.94
N GLN A 110 -0.91 -1.60 -4.99
CA GLN A 110 0.52 -1.34 -4.84
C GLN A 110 0.97 -1.32 -3.37
N ASN A 111 0.03 -1.13 -2.45
CA ASN A 111 0.31 -0.88 -1.04
C ASN A 111 -0.25 -1.96 -0.10
N GLN A 112 -0.66 -3.12 -0.61
CA GLN A 112 -1.27 -4.22 0.18
C GLN A 112 -0.42 -4.64 1.39
N GLN A 113 0.90 -4.60 1.26
CA GLN A 113 1.85 -4.94 2.33
C GLN A 113 1.71 -4.09 3.61
N TYR A 114 1.09 -2.92 3.52
CA TYR A 114 0.91 -1.99 4.64
C TYR A 114 -0.50 -1.98 5.23
N LEU A 115 -1.45 -2.67 4.60
CA LEU A 115 -2.88 -2.58 4.92
C LEU A 115 -3.37 -3.69 5.87
N SER A 116 -2.48 -4.60 6.27
CA SER A 116 -2.72 -5.73 7.20
C SER A 116 -3.82 -6.72 6.80
N LYS A 117 -3.66 -7.98 7.24
CA LYS A 117 -4.58 -9.11 7.09
C LYS A 117 -5.30 -9.38 8.40
#